data_AF-W4UZY8-F1
#
_entry.id   AF-W4UZY8-F1
#
_cell.length_a   1.000
_cell.length_b   1.000
_cell.length_c   1.000
_cell.angle_alpha   90.00
_cell.angle_beta   90.00
_cell.angle_gamma   90.00
#
_symmetry.space_group_name_H-M   'P 1'
#
loop_
_entity.id
_entity.type
_entity.pdbx_description
1 polymer ?
#
loop_
_entity_poly.entity_id
_entity_poly.type
_entity_poly.pdbx_seq_one_letter_code
_entity_poly.pdbx_strand_id
1 'polypeptide(L)' 'MAGHNNGIALVFAKVEAKWFHDIVLRHAAAIKFLYDRVRFFRPDGTQGLQPRNGSMLIAYGMENARILSGNTLKGKFLYL' A
#
# COMPACT_ATOMS: atom_id res chain seq x y z
N MET A 1 -10.93 6.37 3.62
CA MET A 1 -9.71 6.88 2.95
C MET A 1 -10.03 7.52 1.61
N ALA A 2 -10.41 6.74 0.58
CA ALA A 2 -10.62 7.25 -0.79
C ALA A 2 -11.54 8.49 -0.86
N GLY A 3 -12.77 8.41 -0.34
CA GLY A 3 -13.70 9.56 -0.33
C GLY A 3 -13.27 10.74 0.55
N HIS A 4 -12.30 10.55 1.45
CA HIS A 4 -11.76 11.61 2.31
C HIS A 4 -10.45 12.19 1.78
N ASN A 5 -9.93 11.67 0.67
CA ASN A 5 -8.61 12.03 0.10
C ASN A 5 -7.48 12.05 1.14
N ASN A 6 -7.54 11.12 2.11
CA ASN A 6 -6.60 11.08 3.22
C ASN A 6 -6.40 9.64 3.72
N GLY A 7 -5.13 9.27 3.92
CA GLY A 7 -4.65 8.02 4.50
C GLY A 7 -3.73 7.22 3.58
N ILE A 8 -3.00 6.27 4.18
CA ILE A 8 -2.19 5.26 3.47
C ILE A 8 -2.74 3.87 3.80
N ALA A 9 -3.15 3.12 2.79
CA ALA A 9 -3.65 1.76 2.94
C ALA A 9 -2.56 0.72 2.65
N LEU A 10 -2.39 -0.28 3.53
CA LEU A 10 -1.63 -1.49 3.25
C LEU A 10 -2.56 -2.57 2.73
N VAL A 11 -2.32 -3.03 1.50
CA VAL A 11 -3.18 -4.02 0.83
C VAL A 11 -2.34 -5.05 0.10
N PHE A 12 -2.97 -6.17 -0.26
CA PHE A 12 -2.36 -7.10 -1.21
C PHE A 12 -2.25 -6.45 -2.59
N ALA A 13 -1.12 -6.67 -3.28
CA ALA A 13 -0.89 -6.25 -4.65
C ALA A 13 -1.69 -7.10 -5.64
N LYS A 14 -3.02 -6.95 -5.60
CA LYS A 14 -3.98 -7.57 -6.52
C LYS A 14 -4.42 -6.55 -7.57
N VAL A 15 -3.52 -6.24 -8.50
CA VAL A 15 -3.76 -5.23 -9.55
C VAL A 15 -4.87 -5.66 -10.51
N GLU A 16 -5.18 -6.95 -10.56
CA GLU A 16 -6.27 -7.54 -11.35
C GLU A 16 -7.66 -7.38 -10.74
N ALA A 17 -7.75 -7.00 -9.46
CA ALA A 17 -9.02 -7.01 -8.74
C ALA A 17 -9.89 -5.80 -9.10
N LYS A 18 -11.22 -5.98 -9.19
CA LYS A 18 -12.19 -4.91 -9.49
C LYS A 18 -12.01 -3.66 -8.62
N TRP A 19 -11.80 -3.83 -7.32
CA TRP A 19 -11.61 -2.71 -6.39
C TRP A 19 -10.34 -1.90 -6.69
N PHE A 20 -9.30 -2.53 -7.27
CA PHE A 20 -8.10 -1.81 -7.68
C PHE A 20 -8.42 -0.83 -8.80
N HIS A 21 -9.14 -1.26 -9.83
CA HIS A 21 -9.54 -0.40 -10.94
C HIS A 21 -10.59 0.65 -10.54
N ASP A 22 -11.60 0.25 -9.76
CA ASP A 22 -12.73 1.13 -9.45
C ASP A 22 -12.41 2.15 -8.36
N ILE A 23 -11.50 1.83 -7.44
CA ILE A 23 -11.22 2.67 -6.28
C ILE A 23 -9.80 3.22 -6.34
N VAL A 24 -8.80 2.34 -6.49
CA VAL A 24 -7.40 2.76 -6.37
C VAL A 24 -7.01 3.66 -7.54
N LEU A 25 -7.18 3.19 -8.78
CA LEU A 25 -6.80 3.95 -9.96
C LEU A 25 -7.62 5.23 -10.17
N ARG A 26 -8.78 5.35 -9.51
CA ARG A 26 -9.63 6.55 -9.60
C ARG A 26 -9.36 7.60 -8.53
N HIS A 27 -8.84 7.20 -7.37
CA HIS A 27 -8.80 8.08 -6.19
C HIS A 27 -7.42 8.16 -5.51
N ALA A 28 -6.52 7.22 -5.74
CA ALA A 28 -5.20 7.26 -5.13
C ALA A 28 -4.30 8.30 -5.82
N ALA A 29 -3.49 8.99 -5.02
CA ALA A 29 -2.47 9.91 -5.53
C ALA A 29 -1.17 9.17 -5.87
N ALA A 30 -0.88 8.07 -5.18
CA ALA A 30 0.31 7.27 -5.44
C ALA A 30 0.18 5.83 -4.92
N ILE A 31 1.01 4.95 -5.47
CA ILE A 31 1.19 3.57 -5.02
C ILE A 31 2.69 3.31 -4.80
N LYS A 32 3.03 2.56 -3.76
CA LYS A 32 4.36 1.97 -3.58
C LYS A 32 4.25 0.46 -3.53
N PHE A 33 4.75 -0.21 -4.56
CA PHE A 33 4.86 -1.67 -4.61
C PHE A 33 6.08 -2.08 -3.80
N LEU A 34 5.87 -2.87 -2.74
CA LEU A 34 6.93 -3.28 -1.84
C LEU A 34 7.72 -4.44 -2.47
N TYR A 35 9.05 -4.41 -2.33
CA TYR A 35 9.92 -5.51 -2.79
C TYR A 35 9.84 -6.72 -1.85
N ASP A 36 9.87 -6.44 -0.55
CA ASP A 36 9.83 -7.46 0.48
C ASP A 36 8.40 -7.82 0.86
N ARG A 37 8.19 -9.07 1.30
CA ARG A 37 6.90 -9.51 1.83
C ARG A 37 6.75 -8.99 3.26
N VAL A 38 5.62 -8.36 3.56
CA VAL A 38 5.29 -7.95 4.93
C VAL A 38 5.12 -9.19 5.82
N ARG A 39 5.48 -9.06 7.09
CA ARG A 39 5.22 -10.08 8.12
C ARG A 39 4.55 -9.38 9.29
N PHE A 40 3.55 -10.04 9.86
CA PHE A 40 2.80 -9.50 10.99
C PHE A 40 3.26 -10.16 12.28
N PHE A 41 3.39 -9.36 13.33
CA PHE A 41 3.62 -9.90 14.67
C PHE A 41 2.31 -10.41 15.26
N ARG A 42 2.37 -11.57 15.91
CA ARG A 42 1.29 -12.11 16.72
C ARG A 42 1.24 -11.39 18.07
N PRO A 43 0.14 -11.51 18.84
CA PRO A 43 0.03 -10.90 20.17
C PRO A 43 1.15 -11.31 21.14
N ASP A 44 1.74 -12.49 20.96
CA ASP A 44 2.86 -13.02 21.74
C ASP A 44 4.25 -12.48 21.31
N GLY A 45 4.29 -11.58 20.33
CA GLY A 45 5.54 -11.00 19.79
C GLY A 45 6.26 -11.89 18.77
N THR A 46 5.77 -13.10 18.49
CA THR A 46 6.36 -13.94 17.44
C THR A 46 6.00 -13.43 16.05
N GLN A 47 6.92 -13.58 15.11
CA GLN A 47 6.67 -13.18 13.73
C GLN A 47 5.85 -14.25 12.98
N GLY A 48 4.79 -13.82 12.33
CA GLY A 48 3.99 -14.63 11.43
C GLY A 48 4.73 -15.03 10.15
N LEU A 49 4.15 -15.97 9.42
CA LEU A 49 4.60 -16.28 8.08
C LEU A 49 4.28 -15.12 7.13
N GLN A 50 5.07 -15.01 6.06
CA GLN A 50 4.81 -14.06 5.00
C GLN A 50 3.54 -14.45 4.21
N PRO A 51 2.72 -13.48 3.77
CA PRO A 51 1.58 -13.77 2.90
C PRO A 51 2.05 -14.27 1.53
N ARG A 52 1.21 -15.06 0.87
CA ARG A 52 1.47 -15.58 -0.49
C ARG A 52 1.60 -14.48 -1.54
N ASN A 53 0.79 -13.43 -1.39
CA ASN A 53 0.67 -12.35 -2.38
C ASN A 53 1.56 -11.15 -2.06
N GLY A 54 1.73 -10.28 -3.05
CA GLY A 54 2.48 -9.02 -2.89
C GLY A 54 1.78 -8.09 -1.92
N SER A 55 2.52 -7.12 -1.40
CA SER A 55 1.93 -6.02 -0.65
C SER A 55 2.27 -4.72 -1.33
N MET A 56 1.33 -3.79 -1.29
CA MET A 56 1.52 -2.42 -1.75
C MET A 56 0.93 -1.46 -0.76
N LEU A 57 1.48 -0.26 -0.73
CA LEU A 57 0.95 0.88 0.00
C LEU A 57 0.28 1.81 -1.00
N ILE A 58 -0.93 2.28 -0.67
CA ILE A 58 -1.70 3.19 -1.51
C ILE A 58 -1.91 4.48 -0.73
N ALA A 59 -1.42 5.60 -1.26
CA ALA A 59 -1.62 6.91 -0.67
C ALA A 59 -2.82 7.62 -1.30
N TYR A 60 -3.72 8.12 -0.45
CA TYR A 60 -4.81 9.01 -0.84
C TYR A 60 -4.47 10.43 -0.40
N GLY A 61 -4.41 11.36 -1.35
CA GLY A 61 -4.00 12.75 -1.14
C GLY A 61 -2.50 12.99 -1.27
N MET A 62 -2.15 14.22 -1.69
CA MET A 62 -0.76 14.65 -1.95
C MET A 62 0.17 14.46 -0.76
N GLU A 63 -0.33 14.76 0.44
CA GLU A 63 0.50 14.72 1.64
C GLU A 63 0.92 13.28 1.99
N ASN A 64 -0.02 12.35 1.90
CA ASN A 64 0.25 10.93 2.07
C ASN A 64 1.18 10.40 0.97
N ALA A 65 1.07 10.90 -0.27
CA ALA A 65 1.97 10.53 -1.36
C ALA A 65 3.41 11.00 -1.08
N ARG A 66 3.60 12.21 -0.54
CA ARG A 66 4.93 12.71 -0.12
C ARG A 66 5.53 11.83 0.97
N ILE A 67 4.78 11.54 2.03
CA ILE A 67 5.21 10.63 3.11
C ILE A 67 5.61 9.27 2.53
N LEU A 68 4.80 8.73 1.62
CA LEU A 68 5.04 7.43 1.01
C LEU A 68 6.29 7.41 0.11
N SER A 69 6.56 8.49 -0.62
CA SER A 69 7.77 8.64 -1.45
C SER A 69 9.04 8.79 -0.63
N GLY A 70 8.98 9.49 0.51
CA GLY A 70 10.14 9.82 1.34
C GLY A 70 10.55 8.75 2.35
N ASN A 71 9.76 7.68 2.51
CA ASN A 71 10.07 6.65 3.50
C ASN A 71 11.13 5.64 3.03
N THR A 72 11.73 4.95 4.01
CA THR A 72 12.84 4.00 3.83
C THR A 72 12.40 2.61 3.36
N LEU A 73 11.10 2.36 3.17
CA LEU A 73 10.61 1.06 2.72
C LEU A 73 11.09 0.76 1.29
N LYS A 74 11.65 -0.43 1.07
CA LYS A 74 12.10 -0.85 -0.26
C LYS A 74 10.92 -1.12 -1.18
N GLY A 75 10.96 -0.56 -2.38
CA GLY A 75 9.89 -0.71 -3.33
C GLY A 75 9.96 0.28 -4.47
N LYS A 76 9.07 0.09 -5.45
CA LYS A 76 8.88 1.06 -6.54
C LYS A 76 7.70 1.96 -6.21
N PHE A 77 7.97 3.26 -6.11
CA PHE A 77 6.94 4.29 -6.00
C PHE A 77 6.48 4.75 -7.39
N LEU A 78 5.18 4.90 -7.56
CA LEU A 78 4.53 5.46 -8.74
C LEU A 78 3.51 6.51 -8.31
N TYR A 79 3.57 7.65 -8.97
CA TYR A 79 2.52 8.65 -8.92
C TYR A 79 1.40 8.26 -9.90
N LEU A 80 0.14 8.54 -9.56
CA LEU A 80 -1.03 8.24 -10.40
C LEU A 80 -1.72 9.50 -10.93
#